data_AF-K7FPX3-F1
#
_entry.id   AF-K7FPX3-F1
#
_cell.length_a   1.000
_cell.length_b   1.000
_cell.length_c   1.000
_cell.angle_alpha   90.00
_cell.angle_beta   90.00
_cell.angle_gamma   90.00
#
_symmetry.space_group_name_H-M   'P 1'
#
loop_
_entity.id
_entity.type
_entity.pdbx_description
1 polymer ?
#
loop_
_entity_poly.entity_id
_entity_poly.type
_entity_poly.pdbx_seq_one_letter_code
_entity_poly.pdbx_strand_id
1 'polypeptide(L)'
;MLKEIKFVLWFFFVFVFSVVYKLSRPSGCIFSCEPTPEPLPMQEEDLSQSRSIFFMETTDRLEPPPLVSCSVESAARIYPDRPIRFFMKGLKNNTKWDSNSTSAAFSLLSAMENVFIRPFQMETLFEETPLLPWYRKVNPAKERYWVHVSSDASRLALIWKYGGIYLDTDVISIRPIPVANFLAAQSSQYSSNGVFGFPHHHGFIW
;
A
#
# COMPACT_ATOMS: atom_id res chain seq x y z
N MET A 1 45.55 7.64 -49.41
CA MET A 1 44.98 8.65 -48.50
C MET A 1 43.54 8.35 -48.04
N LEU A 2 42.57 8.08 -48.93
CA LEU A 2 41.17 7.86 -48.50
C LEU A 2 40.93 6.59 -47.65
N LYS A 3 41.70 5.52 -47.86
CA LYS A 3 41.61 4.27 -47.07
C LYS A 3 42.15 4.44 -45.63
N GLU A 4 43.26 5.16 -45.49
CA GLU A 4 43.88 5.51 -44.19
C GLU A 4 42.88 6.30 -43.32
N ILE A 5 42.24 7.32 -43.91
CA ILE A 5 41.26 8.17 -43.20
C ILE A 5 40.03 7.35 -42.75
N LYS A 6 39.55 6.41 -43.58
CA LYS A 6 38.44 5.52 -43.22
C LYS A 6 38.79 4.59 -42.06
N PHE A 7 40.03 4.12 -42.00
CA PHE A 7 40.50 3.25 -40.92
C PHE A 7 40.56 4.01 -39.60
N VAL A 8 41.12 5.22 -39.60
CA VAL A 8 41.19 6.09 -38.42
C VAL A 8 39.78 6.46 -37.91
N LEU A 9 38.86 6.80 -38.81
CA LEU A 9 37.46 7.08 -38.45
C LEU A 9 36.76 5.87 -37.83
N TRP A 10 37.02 4.66 -38.34
CA TRP A 10 36.44 3.45 -37.78
C TRP A 10 36.95 3.16 -36.37
N PHE A 11 38.26 3.29 -36.13
CA PHE A 11 38.83 3.15 -34.77
C PHE A 11 38.28 4.20 -33.81
N PHE A 12 38.14 5.44 -34.27
CA PHE A 12 37.55 6.51 -33.45
C PHE A 12 36.10 6.19 -33.08
N PHE A 13 35.28 5.74 -34.03
CA PHE A 13 33.91 5.33 -33.76
C PHE A 13 33.83 4.15 -32.77
N VAL A 14 34.64 3.10 -32.96
CA VAL A 14 34.68 1.94 -32.05
C VAL A 14 35.09 2.36 -30.63
N PHE A 15 36.07 3.26 -30.52
CA PHE A 15 36.52 3.79 -29.23
C PHE A 15 35.42 4.59 -28.54
N VAL A 16 34.78 5.54 -29.25
CA VAL A 16 33.69 6.35 -28.71
C VAL A 16 32.50 5.47 -28.30
N PHE A 17 32.09 4.51 -29.14
CA PHE A 17 31.02 3.59 -28.79
C PHE A 17 31.36 2.71 -27.59
N SER A 18 32.61 2.27 -27.44
CA SER A 18 33.05 1.49 -26.27
C SER A 18 33.05 2.31 -24.99
N VAL A 19 33.44 3.58 -25.05
CA VAL A 19 33.42 4.51 -23.91
C VAL A 19 31.98 4.84 -23.51
N VAL A 20 31.12 5.16 -24.49
CA VAL A 20 29.68 5.40 -24.24
C VAL A 20 29.02 4.14 -23.70
N TYR A 21 29.30 2.95 -24.24
CA TYR A 21 28.78 1.69 -23.72
C TYR A 21 29.21 1.42 -22.27
N LYS A 22 30.47 1.74 -21.90
CA LYS A 22 30.93 1.65 -20.51
C LYS A 22 30.26 2.67 -19.59
N LEU A 23 30.04 3.90 -20.06
CA LEU A 23 29.39 4.97 -19.28
C LEU A 23 27.88 4.78 -19.14
N SER A 24 27.22 4.19 -20.15
CA SER A 24 25.79 3.87 -20.13
C SER A 24 25.47 2.58 -19.38
N ARG A 25 26.49 1.80 -19.00
CA ARG A 25 26.28 0.63 -18.16
C ARG A 25 25.94 1.12 -16.73
N PRO A 26 24.78 0.78 -16.16
CA PRO A 26 24.47 1.14 -14.79
C PRO A 26 25.56 0.58 -13.89
N SER A 27 26.03 1.40 -12.94
CA SER A 27 27.08 1.05 -11.99
C SER A 27 26.72 -0.28 -11.32
N GLY A 28 27.43 -1.34 -11.66
CA GLY A 28 27.30 -2.62 -10.97
C GLY A 28 27.62 -2.39 -9.50
N CYS A 29 26.72 -2.80 -8.61
CA CYS A 29 26.92 -2.74 -7.16
C CYS A 29 28.28 -3.32 -6.78
N ILE A 30 29.12 -2.54 -6.11
CA ILE A 30 30.45 -2.94 -5.59
C ILE A 30 30.32 -3.54 -4.17
N PHE A 31 29.11 -3.74 -3.65
CA PHE A 31 28.91 -4.47 -2.40
C PHE A 31 28.63 -5.94 -2.69
N SER A 32 29.43 -6.83 -2.08
CA SER A 32 29.13 -8.26 -1.97
C SER A 32 27.68 -8.44 -1.55
N CYS A 33 26.84 -8.91 -2.46
CA CYS A 33 25.57 -9.52 -2.09
C CYS A 33 25.91 -10.87 -1.47
N GLU A 34 26.04 -10.89 -0.15
CA GLU A 34 25.80 -12.11 0.62
C GLU A 34 24.40 -12.61 0.22
N PRO A 35 24.21 -13.91 -0.06
CA PRO A 35 22.90 -14.41 -0.42
C PRO A 35 21.97 -14.18 0.77
N THR A 36 21.00 -13.29 0.59
CA THR A 36 19.85 -13.20 1.49
C THR A 36 19.27 -14.59 1.67
N PRO A 37 18.87 -14.99 2.89
CA PRO A 37 18.17 -16.25 3.08
C PRO A 37 17.01 -16.32 2.09
N GLU A 38 16.87 -17.45 1.40
CA GLU A 38 15.72 -17.70 0.53
C GLU A 38 14.45 -17.23 1.24
N PRO A 39 13.60 -16.41 0.59
CA PRO A 39 12.29 -16.14 1.13
C PRO A 39 11.61 -17.49 1.30
N LEU A 40 11.23 -17.80 2.55
CA LEU A 40 10.29 -18.87 2.84
C LEU A 40 9.14 -18.78 1.82
N PRO A 41 8.63 -19.91 1.30
CA PRO A 41 7.61 -19.88 0.27
C PRO A 41 6.36 -19.18 0.84
N MET A 42 6.24 -17.87 0.57
CA MET A 42 5.07 -17.08 0.92
C MET A 42 3.91 -17.66 0.12
N GLN A 43 2.88 -18.09 0.84
CA GLN A 43 1.63 -18.58 0.27
C GLN A 43 1.07 -17.53 -0.71
N GLU A 44 0.45 -17.95 -1.81
CA GLU A 44 -0.07 -16.99 -2.82
C GLU A 44 -1.06 -15.97 -2.25
N GLU A 45 -1.83 -16.35 -1.22
CA GLU A 45 -2.68 -15.41 -0.46
C GLU A 45 -1.85 -14.31 0.20
N ASP A 46 -0.71 -14.65 0.79
CA ASP A 46 0.21 -13.73 1.48
C ASP A 46 0.90 -12.78 0.49
N LEU A 47 1.24 -13.28 -0.70
CA LEU A 47 1.73 -12.45 -1.82
C LEU A 47 0.65 -11.49 -2.34
N SER A 48 -0.62 -11.93 -2.42
CA SER A 48 -1.73 -11.06 -2.84
C SER A 48 -2.01 -9.96 -1.80
N GLN A 49 -1.85 -10.31 -0.51
CA GLN A 49 -2.09 -9.42 0.61
C GLN A 49 -0.97 -8.37 0.71
N SER A 50 0.29 -8.77 0.53
CA SER A 50 1.46 -7.87 0.48
C SER A 50 1.39 -6.82 -0.64
N ARG A 51 0.57 -7.07 -1.67
CA ARG A 51 0.31 -6.14 -2.77
C ARG A 51 -1.02 -5.41 -2.64
N SER A 52 -1.80 -5.62 -1.59
CA SER A 52 -3.08 -4.93 -1.43
C SER A 52 -2.91 -3.45 -1.09
N ILE A 53 -3.96 -2.66 -1.37
CA ILE A 53 -4.10 -1.27 -0.93
C ILE A 53 -5.28 -1.23 0.04
N PHE A 54 -5.07 -0.61 1.20
CA PHE A 54 -6.01 -0.64 2.31
C PHE A 54 -6.59 0.73 2.57
N PHE A 55 -7.91 0.75 2.75
CA PHE A 55 -8.67 1.87 3.30
C PHE A 55 -9.46 1.37 4.51
N MET A 56 -9.78 2.26 5.45
CA MET A 56 -10.64 1.89 6.58
C MET A 56 -11.57 3.01 7.05
N GLU A 57 -12.76 2.61 7.48
CA GLU A 57 -13.75 3.44 8.14
C GLU A 57 -13.99 2.85 9.54
N THR A 58 -13.50 3.55 10.57
CA THR A 58 -13.56 3.09 11.97
C THR A 58 -14.79 3.59 12.73
N THR A 59 -15.66 4.37 12.08
CA THR A 59 -16.96 4.73 12.62
C THR A 59 -18.01 3.66 12.33
N ASP A 60 -19.16 3.76 12.99
CA ASP A 60 -20.29 2.84 12.78
C ASP A 60 -21.14 3.23 11.55
N ARG A 61 -20.57 4.02 10.62
CA ARG A 61 -21.24 4.37 9.36
C ARG A 61 -21.49 3.12 8.52
N LEU A 62 -22.71 3.02 8.03
CA LEU A 62 -23.13 1.93 7.16
C LEU A 62 -22.86 2.20 5.68
N GLU A 63 -22.61 3.46 5.31
CA GLU A 63 -22.36 3.87 3.93
C GLU A 63 -21.17 4.83 3.86
N PRO A 64 -20.29 4.69 2.85
CA PRO A 64 -19.17 5.59 2.67
C PRO A 64 -19.65 6.94 2.11
N PRO A 65 -19.21 8.07 2.67
CA PRO A 65 -19.45 9.38 2.09
C PRO A 65 -18.90 9.52 0.66
N PRO A 66 -19.33 10.53 -0.11
CA PRO A 66 -18.82 10.77 -1.46
C PRO A 66 -17.30 10.89 -1.55
N LEU A 67 -16.67 11.64 -0.63
CA LEU A 67 -15.20 11.76 -0.61
C LEU A 67 -14.51 10.40 -0.42
N VAL A 68 -15.02 9.59 0.51
CA VAL A 68 -14.49 8.24 0.76
C VAL A 68 -14.64 7.36 -0.46
N SER A 69 -15.80 7.44 -1.12
CA SER A 69 -16.07 6.71 -2.37
C SER A 69 -15.09 7.12 -3.47
N CYS A 70 -14.86 8.42 -3.65
CA CYS A 70 -13.89 8.94 -4.62
C CYS A 70 -12.46 8.49 -4.29
N SER A 71 -12.06 8.46 -3.02
CA SER A 71 -10.73 7.99 -2.61
C SER A 71 -10.52 6.53 -2.99
N VAL A 72 -11.45 5.65 -2.64
CA VAL A 72 -11.39 4.21 -2.99
C VAL A 72 -11.45 4.00 -4.50
N GLU A 73 -12.36 4.67 -5.20
CA GLU A 73 -12.47 4.63 -6.67
C GLU A 73 -11.17 5.07 -7.34
N SER A 74 -10.60 6.20 -6.91
CA SER A 74 -9.39 6.74 -7.51
C SER A 74 -8.23 5.75 -7.39
N ALA A 75 -8.07 5.10 -6.24
CA ALA A 75 -7.07 4.06 -6.07
C ALA A 75 -7.37 2.84 -6.96
N ALA A 76 -8.62 2.38 -7.02
CA ALA A 76 -9.01 1.25 -7.86
C ALA A 76 -8.68 1.47 -9.34
N ARG A 77 -8.93 2.69 -9.85
CA ARG A 77 -8.62 3.07 -11.24
C ARG A 77 -7.12 3.19 -11.51
N ILE A 78 -6.34 3.70 -10.55
CA ILE A 78 -4.90 3.87 -10.69
C ILE A 78 -4.13 2.56 -10.54
N TYR A 79 -4.67 1.60 -9.79
CA TYR A 79 -4.05 0.30 -9.53
C TYR A 79 -4.95 -0.87 -9.97
N PRO A 80 -5.17 -1.06 -11.29
CA PRO A 80 -6.08 -2.09 -11.80
C PRO A 80 -5.66 -3.51 -11.37
N ASP A 81 -4.36 -3.78 -11.25
CA ASP A 81 -3.83 -5.10 -10.93
C ASP A 81 -3.63 -5.35 -9.42
N ARG A 82 -4.09 -4.44 -8.56
CA ARG A 82 -3.93 -4.55 -7.10
C ARG A 82 -5.29 -4.64 -6.41
N PRO A 83 -5.49 -5.57 -5.47
CA PRO A 83 -6.68 -5.60 -4.64
C PRO A 83 -6.77 -4.33 -3.78
N ILE A 84 -7.88 -3.61 -3.89
CA ILE A 84 -8.27 -2.53 -2.99
C ILE A 84 -9.19 -3.11 -1.93
N ARG A 85 -8.72 -3.15 -0.67
CA ARG A 85 -9.48 -3.69 0.46
C ARG A 85 -9.98 -2.55 1.32
N PHE A 86 -11.29 -2.35 1.33
CA PHE A 86 -11.94 -1.30 2.11
C PHE A 86 -12.65 -1.90 3.32
N PHE A 87 -12.09 -1.66 4.51
CA PHE A 87 -12.58 -2.19 5.77
C PHE A 87 -13.55 -1.20 6.43
N MET A 88 -14.77 -1.60 6.74
CA MET A 88 -15.77 -0.74 7.38
C MET A 88 -16.29 -1.36 8.68
N LYS A 89 -16.17 -0.65 9.80
CA LYS A 89 -16.59 -1.14 11.13
C LYS A 89 -18.11 -1.25 11.26
N GLY A 90 -18.86 -0.33 10.66
CA GLY A 90 -20.33 -0.37 10.68
C GLY A 90 -20.92 -1.62 10.04
N LEU A 91 -20.19 -2.32 9.16
CA LEU A 91 -20.65 -3.53 8.51
C LEU A 91 -20.57 -4.74 9.43
N LYS A 92 -21.54 -5.66 9.32
CA LYS A 92 -21.60 -6.90 10.11
C LYS A 92 -21.25 -8.10 9.25
N ASN A 93 -20.71 -9.18 9.82
CA ASN A 93 -20.40 -10.40 9.06
C ASN A 93 -21.63 -11.01 8.35
N ASN A 94 -22.84 -10.76 8.88
CA ASN A 94 -24.10 -11.26 8.34
C ASN A 94 -24.83 -10.25 7.44
N THR A 95 -24.28 -9.06 7.17
CA THR A 95 -24.81 -8.24 6.09
C THR A 95 -24.46 -8.94 4.79
N LYS A 96 -25.35 -9.84 4.33
CA LYS A 96 -25.41 -10.19 2.91
C LYS A 96 -25.41 -8.86 2.19
N TRP A 97 -24.41 -8.69 1.34
CA TRP A 97 -24.37 -7.61 0.39
C TRP A 97 -25.58 -7.79 -0.52
N ASP A 98 -26.72 -7.24 -0.11
CA ASP A 98 -27.88 -7.24 -0.95
C ASP A 98 -27.49 -6.39 -2.16
N SER A 99 -27.44 -7.02 -3.32
CA SER A 99 -27.33 -6.33 -4.61
C SER A 99 -28.48 -5.32 -4.82
N ASN A 100 -29.46 -5.29 -3.91
CA ASN A 100 -30.53 -4.30 -3.76
C ASN A 100 -30.20 -3.13 -2.81
N SER A 101 -28.96 -2.98 -2.35
CA SER A 101 -28.54 -1.77 -1.62
C SER A 101 -28.81 -0.54 -2.51
N THR A 102 -29.66 0.35 -2.05
CA THR A 102 -29.94 1.64 -2.70
C THR A 102 -28.78 2.63 -2.59
N SER A 103 -27.67 2.27 -1.92
CA SER A 103 -26.54 3.15 -1.76
C SER A 103 -25.74 3.25 -3.07
N ALA A 104 -25.75 4.45 -3.67
CA ALA A 104 -25.02 4.74 -4.90
C ALA A 104 -23.52 4.45 -4.77
N ALA A 105 -22.95 4.69 -3.58
CA ALA A 105 -21.53 4.47 -3.33
C ALA A 105 -21.18 2.97 -3.37
N PHE A 106 -22.02 2.13 -2.79
CA PHE A 106 -21.84 0.69 -2.80
C PHE A 106 -22.04 0.08 -4.17
N SER A 107 -23.04 0.54 -4.92
CA SER A 107 -23.22 0.18 -6.33
C SER A 107 -22.00 0.54 -7.18
N LEU A 108 -21.44 1.74 -6.99
CA LEU A 108 -20.23 2.19 -7.67
C LEU A 108 -19.02 1.32 -7.33
N LEU A 109 -18.73 1.15 -6.04
CA LEU A 109 -17.52 0.46 -5.60
C LEU A 109 -17.57 -1.05 -5.88
N SER A 110 -18.74 -1.69 -5.78
CA SER A 110 -18.86 -3.12 -6.08
C SER A 110 -18.89 -3.44 -7.57
N ALA A 111 -19.07 -2.45 -8.43
CA ALA A 111 -18.90 -2.61 -9.87
C ALA A 111 -17.42 -2.68 -10.29
N MET A 112 -16.48 -2.36 -9.39
CA MET A 112 -15.04 -2.42 -9.66
C MET A 112 -14.49 -3.79 -9.25
N GLU A 113 -13.92 -4.52 -10.21
CA GLU A 113 -13.47 -5.91 -10.03
C GLU A 113 -12.37 -6.07 -8.97
N ASN A 114 -11.56 -5.03 -8.76
CA ASN A 114 -10.46 -5.04 -7.80
C ASN A 114 -10.83 -4.42 -6.43
N VAL A 115 -12.10 -4.06 -6.19
CA VAL A 115 -12.54 -3.47 -4.91
C VAL A 115 -13.27 -4.50 -4.05
N PHE A 116 -12.77 -4.70 -2.83
CA PHE A 116 -13.31 -5.63 -1.85
C PHE A 116 -13.69 -4.90 -0.58
N ILE A 117 -14.99 -4.71 -0.38
CA ILE A 117 -15.54 -4.13 0.85
C ILE A 117 -15.73 -5.23 1.89
N ARG A 118 -15.18 -5.05 3.09
CA ARG A 118 -15.14 -6.06 4.15
C ARG A 118 -15.56 -5.47 5.50
N PRO A 119 -16.24 -6.25 6.36
CA PRO A 119 -16.48 -5.84 7.74
C PRO A 119 -15.15 -5.69 8.48
N PHE A 120 -15.07 -4.68 9.35
CA PHE A 120 -13.87 -4.40 10.12
C PHE A 120 -14.05 -4.74 11.59
N GLN A 121 -13.30 -5.75 12.06
CA GLN A 121 -13.25 -6.15 13.47
C GLN A 121 -11.87 -5.85 14.05
N MET A 122 -11.79 -4.81 14.87
CA MET A 122 -10.54 -4.33 15.46
C MET A 122 -9.86 -5.38 16.34
N GLU A 123 -10.63 -6.11 17.16
CA GLU A 123 -10.05 -7.12 18.06
C GLU A 123 -9.32 -8.21 17.26
N THR A 124 -9.95 -8.74 16.20
CA THR A 124 -9.32 -9.71 15.29
C THR A 124 -8.12 -9.14 14.56
N LEU A 125 -8.16 -7.87 14.14
CA LEU A 125 -7.00 -7.21 13.55
C LEU A 125 -5.83 -7.14 14.54
N PHE A 126 -6.12 -6.89 15.82
CA PHE A 126 -5.09 -6.74 16.83
C PHE A 126 -4.57 -8.06 17.39
N GLU A 127 -5.23 -9.20 17.16
CA GLU A 127 -4.71 -10.52 17.53
C GLU A 127 -3.26 -10.71 17.07
N GLU A 128 -2.41 -11.30 17.90
CA GLU A 128 -0.97 -11.49 17.61
C GLU A 128 -0.18 -10.19 17.39
N THR A 129 -0.83 -9.05 17.64
CA THR A 129 -0.16 -7.76 17.72
C THR A 129 -0.09 -7.32 19.19
N PRO A 130 0.95 -6.57 19.55
CA PRO A 130 1.10 -5.89 20.84
C PRO A 130 0.04 -4.82 21.13
N LEU A 131 -0.80 -4.48 20.14
CA LEU A 131 -1.93 -3.57 20.33
C LEU A 131 -3.11 -4.28 21.01
N LEU A 132 -3.19 -5.61 21.00
CA LEU A 132 -4.31 -6.35 21.62
C LEU A 132 -4.43 -6.09 23.13
N PRO A 133 -3.36 -6.18 23.95
CA PRO A 133 -3.46 -5.87 25.38
C PRO A 133 -3.90 -4.43 25.65
N TRP A 134 -3.45 -3.47 24.84
CA TRP A 134 -3.88 -2.08 24.91
C TRP A 134 -5.38 -1.94 24.60
N TYR A 135 -5.82 -2.54 23.49
CA TYR A 135 -7.20 -2.50 23.04
C TYR A 135 -8.17 -3.13 24.04
N ARG A 136 -7.78 -4.21 24.72
CA ARG A 136 -8.59 -4.85 25.77
C ARG A 136 -8.69 -4.03 27.05
N LYS A 137 -7.73 -3.14 27.31
CA LYS A 137 -7.66 -2.33 28.54
C LYS A 137 -8.34 -0.97 28.39
N VAL A 138 -8.29 -0.38 27.20
CA VAL A 138 -8.86 0.95 26.95
C VAL A 138 -10.39 0.92 27.08
N ASN A 139 -10.97 2.03 27.56
CA ASN A 139 -12.41 2.23 27.55
C ASN A 139 -12.77 3.26 26.46
N PRO A 140 -13.29 2.82 25.30
CA PRO A 140 -13.65 3.70 24.19
C PRO A 140 -14.55 4.87 24.57
N ALA A 141 -15.48 4.66 25.51
CA ALA A 141 -16.43 5.69 25.93
C ALA A 141 -15.78 6.81 26.77
N LYS A 142 -14.58 6.57 27.32
CA LYS A 142 -13.81 7.56 28.09
C LYS A 142 -12.72 8.24 27.26
N GLU A 143 -12.46 7.78 26.03
CA GLU A 143 -11.46 8.34 25.15
C GLU A 143 -12.11 9.34 24.18
N ARG A 144 -11.79 10.63 24.35
CA ARG A 144 -12.37 11.73 23.56
C ARG A 144 -12.13 11.56 22.06
N TYR A 145 -10.97 11.04 21.68
CA TYR A 145 -10.55 10.90 20.29
C TYR A 145 -10.55 9.45 19.83
N TRP A 146 -11.43 8.61 20.40
CA TRP A 146 -11.41 7.17 20.17
C TRP A 146 -11.38 6.78 18.69
N VAL A 147 -12.16 7.45 17.84
CA VAL A 147 -12.19 7.19 16.40
C VAL A 147 -10.81 7.39 15.77
N HIS A 148 -10.10 8.46 16.13
CA HIS A 148 -8.76 8.75 15.61
C HIS A 148 -7.71 7.79 16.19
N VAL A 149 -7.72 7.58 17.51
CA VAL A 149 -6.74 6.70 18.18
C VAL A 149 -6.88 5.25 17.71
N SER A 150 -8.10 4.74 17.64
CA SER A 150 -8.35 3.39 17.13
C SER A 150 -8.01 3.28 15.65
N SER A 151 -8.23 4.35 14.87
CA SER A 151 -7.83 4.44 13.47
C SER A 151 -6.29 4.37 13.33
N ASP A 152 -5.55 5.17 14.08
CA ASP A 152 -4.09 5.19 14.08
C ASP A 152 -3.50 3.81 14.43
N ALA A 153 -4.04 3.13 15.44
CA ALA A 153 -3.64 1.78 15.81
C ALA A 153 -3.96 0.77 14.69
N SER A 154 -5.15 0.87 14.10
CA SER A 154 -5.64 -0.07 13.07
C SER A 154 -4.80 -0.02 11.80
N ARG A 155 -4.46 1.17 11.28
CA ARG A 155 -3.64 1.25 10.06
C ARG A 155 -2.26 0.64 10.23
N LEU A 156 -1.64 0.85 11.39
CA LEU A 156 -0.33 0.26 11.70
C LEU A 156 -0.42 -1.26 11.78
N ALA A 157 -1.43 -1.79 12.49
CA ALA A 157 -1.67 -3.23 12.58
C ALA A 157 -1.95 -3.87 11.21
N LEU A 158 -2.73 -3.21 10.35
CA LEU A 158 -3.03 -3.68 8.99
C LEU A 158 -1.75 -3.87 8.18
N ILE A 159 -0.91 -2.83 8.10
CA ILE A 159 0.32 -2.90 7.31
C ILE A 159 1.34 -3.84 7.94
N TRP A 160 1.41 -3.93 9.27
CA TRP A 160 2.25 -4.92 9.91
C TRP A 160 1.83 -6.36 9.60
N LYS A 161 0.53 -6.69 9.69
CA LYS A 161 0.04 -8.05 9.42
C LYS A 161 0.13 -8.45 7.96
N TYR A 162 -0.23 -7.52 7.07
CA TYR A 162 -0.56 -7.85 5.70
C TYR A 162 0.39 -7.24 4.68
N GLY A 163 1.25 -6.30 5.10
CA GLY A 163 2.04 -5.49 4.19
C GLY A 163 1.17 -4.59 3.31
N GLY A 164 1.71 -4.13 2.20
CA GLY A 164 1.00 -3.35 1.20
C GLY A 164 1.05 -1.84 1.47
N ILE A 165 0.02 -1.13 1.02
CA ILE A 165 -0.09 0.33 1.15
C ILE A 165 -1.36 0.68 1.90
N TYR A 166 -1.28 1.55 2.88
CA TYR A 166 -2.43 2.16 3.52
C TYR A 166 -2.61 3.58 2.99
N LEU A 167 -3.88 3.94 2.71
CA LEU A 167 -4.30 5.28 2.33
C LEU A 167 -5.49 5.70 3.20
N ASP A 168 -5.45 6.92 3.74
CA ASP A 168 -6.61 7.50 4.39
C ASP A 168 -7.76 7.70 3.39
N THR A 169 -8.99 7.72 3.91
CA THR A 169 -10.21 7.81 3.10
C THR A 169 -10.46 9.20 2.48
N ASP A 170 -9.55 10.14 2.68
CA ASP A 170 -9.52 11.47 2.04
C ASP A 170 -8.34 11.63 1.05
N VAL A 171 -7.63 10.54 0.75
CA VAL A 171 -6.50 10.53 -0.19
C VAL A 171 -6.96 10.14 -1.60
N ILE A 172 -6.76 11.05 -2.55
CA ILE A 172 -7.06 10.83 -3.97
C ILE A 172 -5.80 10.35 -4.71
N SER A 173 -5.89 9.16 -5.31
CA SER A 173 -4.82 8.59 -6.13
C SER A 173 -4.84 9.18 -7.54
N ILE A 174 -3.73 9.79 -7.95
CA ILE A 174 -3.55 10.35 -9.30
C ILE A 174 -2.56 9.53 -10.11
N ARG A 175 -1.56 8.91 -9.45
CA ARG A 175 -0.53 8.07 -10.06
C ARG A 175 -0.09 6.96 -9.10
N PRO A 176 0.47 5.85 -9.62
CA PRO A 176 1.05 4.81 -8.78
C PRO A 176 2.24 5.32 -7.97
N ILE A 177 2.36 4.86 -6.73
CA ILE A 177 3.52 5.07 -5.87
C ILE A 177 4.60 4.06 -6.28
N PRO A 178 5.79 4.50 -6.73
CA PRO A 178 6.79 3.61 -7.33
C PRO A 178 7.64 2.85 -6.30
N VAL A 179 7.44 3.10 -5.00
CA VAL A 179 8.27 2.56 -3.91
C VAL A 179 7.46 1.65 -3.00
N ALA A 180 8.06 0.53 -2.59
CA ALA A 180 7.40 -0.45 -1.72
C ALA A 180 7.49 -0.08 -0.23
N ASN A 181 8.57 0.57 0.19
CA ASN A 181 8.85 0.90 1.58
C ASN A 181 8.93 2.41 1.73
N PHE A 182 7.91 3.05 2.28
CA PHE A 182 7.85 4.50 2.36
C PHE A 182 6.92 5.01 3.47
N LEU A 183 7.20 6.24 3.87
CA LEU A 183 6.30 7.10 4.63
C LEU A 183 6.04 8.38 3.83
N ALA A 184 4.83 8.90 3.90
CA ALA A 184 4.56 10.23 3.37
C ALA A 184 5.06 11.30 4.34
N ALA A 185 5.78 12.29 3.82
CA ALA A 185 6.15 13.48 4.59
C ALA A 185 4.91 14.35 4.81
N GLN A 186 4.59 14.67 6.07
CA GLN A 186 3.61 15.70 6.42
C GLN A 186 4.22 17.10 6.32
N SER A 187 5.50 17.22 6.67
CA SER A 187 6.32 18.42 6.53
C SER A 187 7.81 18.03 6.55
N SER A 188 8.72 19.00 6.54
CA SER A 188 10.16 18.76 6.40
C SER A 188 10.78 17.84 7.46
N GLN A 189 10.17 17.72 8.64
CA GLN A 189 10.69 16.94 9.77
C GLN A 189 9.68 15.94 10.34
N TYR A 190 8.49 15.83 9.73
CA TYR A 190 7.41 15.02 10.26
C TYR A 190 6.86 14.12 9.16
N SER A 191 6.72 12.84 9.47
CA SER A 191 6.05 11.87 8.61
C SER A 191 4.61 11.66 9.08
N SER A 192 3.71 11.47 8.14
CA SER A 192 2.32 11.08 8.39
C SER A 192 2.17 9.57 8.22
N ASN A 193 1.29 8.98 9.00
CA ASN A 193 0.82 7.60 8.81
C ASN A 193 -0.49 7.54 7.99
N GLY A 194 -0.94 8.65 7.40
CA GLY A 194 -2.12 8.66 6.52
C GLY A 194 -1.86 8.07 5.14
N VAL A 195 -0.59 8.00 4.72
CA VAL A 195 -0.16 7.33 3.48
C VAL A 195 1.21 6.69 3.72
N PHE A 196 1.25 5.37 3.73
CA PHE A 196 2.51 4.64 3.93
C PHE A 196 2.41 3.22 3.38
N GLY A 197 3.55 2.59 3.14
CA GLY A 197 3.61 1.21 2.68
C GLY A 197 4.88 0.51 3.11
N PHE A 198 4.72 -0.76 3.50
CA PHE A 198 5.80 -1.63 3.94
C PHE A 198 5.45 -3.10 3.65
N PRO A 199 6.44 -4.01 3.61
CA PRO A 199 6.20 -5.45 3.63
C PRO A 199 5.58 -5.86 4.96
N HIS A 200 4.89 -7.00 4.97
CA HIS A 200 4.39 -7.61 6.21
C HIS A 200 5.56 -7.85 7.19
N HIS A 201 5.27 -7.72 8.49
CA HIS A 201 6.21 -7.86 9.61
C HIS A 201 7.46 -6.97 9.55
N HIS A 202 7.38 -5.82 8.88
CA HIS A 202 8.53 -4.92 8.77
C HIS A 202 8.85 -4.20 10.09
N GLY A 203 10.10 -4.32 10.54
CA GLY A 203 10.63 -3.83 11.83
C GLY A 203 10.50 -2.33 12.10
N PHE A 204 10.18 -1.53 11.09
CA PHE A 204 9.90 -0.10 11.26
C PHE A 204 8.51 0.16 11.85
N ILE A 205 7.52 -0.64 11.47
CA ILE A 205 6.14 -0.52 11.99
C ILE A 205 6.08 -1.07 13.41
N TRP A 206 6.82 -2.16 13.64
CA TRP A 206 6.98 -2.82 14.93
C TRP A 206 8.24 -3.66 14.98
#